data_AF-A0A5R8Z6N5-F1
#
_entry.id   AF-A0A5R8Z6N5-F1
#
_cell.length_a   1.000
_cell.length_b   1.000
_cell.length_c   1.000
_cell.angle_alpha   90.00
_cell.angle_beta   90.00
_cell.angle_gamma   90.00
#
_symmetry.space_group_name_H-M   'P 1'
#
loop_
_entity.id
_entity.type
_entity.pdbx_description
1 polymer ?
#
loop_
_entity_poly.entity_id
_entity_poly.type
_entity_poly.pdbx_seq_one_letter_code
_entity_poly.pdbx_strand_id
1 'polypeptide(L)'
;MTETDPHIHVEQKVMQAGAVYRGLLASSLGRAPDAPSVVTTGCGLQVPYAMTSPRPESVTCLTCREHAHREHLRYAEQVERLGGMPGAPVTGAQAAEAARWARDVAKRFSGR
;
A
#
# COMPACT_ATOMS: atom_id res chain seq x y z
N MET A 1 0.07 10.32 -28.60
CA MET A 1 1.28 9.86 -27.88
C MET A 1 1.27 10.58 -26.55
N THR A 2 0.75 9.94 -25.51
CA THR A 2 0.75 10.52 -24.16
C THR A 2 2.20 10.60 -23.71
N GLU A 3 2.65 11.82 -23.45
CA GLU A 3 3.89 12.13 -22.73
C GLU A 3 4.07 11.11 -21.60
N THR A 4 5.17 10.35 -21.63
CA THR A 4 5.41 9.29 -20.65
C THR A 4 5.51 9.95 -19.28
N ASP A 5 4.48 9.79 -18.44
CA ASP A 5 4.46 10.33 -17.09
C ASP A 5 5.77 9.93 -16.37
N PRO A 6 6.64 10.90 -16.04
CA PRO A 6 7.94 10.61 -15.45
C PRO A 6 7.83 10.25 -13.96
N HIS A 7 6.62 10.34 -13.39
CA HIS A 7 6.43 10.12 -11.97
C HIS A 7 6.42 8.63 -11.62
N ILE A 8 6.93 8.33 -10.42
CA ILE A 8 6.73 7.05 -9.78
C ILE A 8 5.46 7.16 -8.93
N HIS A 9 4.55 6.23 -9.16
CA HIS A 9 3.22 6.19 -8.56
C HIS A 9 3.13 5.15 -7.44
N VAL A 10 1.97 5.11 -6.80
CA VAL A 10 1.56 4.05 -5.88
C VAL A 10 0.34 3.37 -6.48
N GLU A 11 0.27 2.04 -6.40
CA GLU A 11 -0.93 1.27 -6.77
C GLU A 11 -2.14 1.72 -5.93
N GLN A 12 -3.33 1.73 -6.53
CA GLN A 12 -4.54 2.19 -5.84
C GLN A 12 -4.79 1.43 -4.52
N LYS A 13 -4.54 0.11 -4.50
CA LYS A 13 -4.67 -0.76 -3.32
C LYS A 13 -3.36 -0.86 -2.55
N VAL A 14 -2.93 0.23 -1.94
CA VAL A 14 -1.61 0.40 -1.29
C VAL A 14 -1.26 -0.73 -0.31
N MET A 15 -2.22 -1.19 0.49
CA MET A 15 -2.02 -2.26 1.48
C MET A 15 -1.99 -3.67 0.87
N GLN A 16 -2.41 -3.82 -0.38
CA GLN A 16 -2.48 -5.09 -1.13
C GLN A 16 -1.54 -5.06 -2.35
N ALA A 17 -0.52 -4.20 -2.30
CA ALA A 17 0.38 -3.91 -3.40
C ALA A 17 1.78 -4.49 -3.15
N GLY A 18 2.55 -4.61 -4.23
CA GLY A 18 3.97 -4.98 -4.17
C GLY A 18 4.28 -6.45 -3.91
N ALA A 19 5.59 -6.73 -3.84
CA ALA A 19 6.12 -8.10 -3.82
C ALA A 19 5.76 -8.89 -2.55
N VAL A 20 5.68 -8.23 -1.40
CA VAL A 20 5.34 -8.89 -0.11
C VAL A 20 3.94 -9.48 -0.16
N TYR A 21 2.95 -8.71 -0.61
CA TYR A 21 1.57 -9.19 -0.71
C TYR A 21 1.42 -10.31 -1.76
N ARG A 22 2.10 -10.19 -2.91
CA ARG A 22 2.12 -11.28 -3.89
C ARG A 22 2.81 -12.55 -3.38
N GLY A 23 3.88 -12.41 -2.60
CA GLY A 23 4.55 -13.54 -1.96
C GLY A 23 3.63 -14.26 -0.96
N LEU A 24 2.83 -13.50 -0.22
CA LEU A 24 1.78 -14.05 0.64
C LEU A 24 0.74 -14.82 -0.17
N LEU A 25 0.20 -14.23 -1.25
CA LEU A 25 -0.77 -14.91 -2.12
C LEU A 25 -0.19 -16.20 -2.72
N ALA A 26 1.05 -16.16 -3.21
CA ALA A 26 1.72 -17.31 -3.79
C ALA A 26 1.93 -18.43 -2.76
N SER A 27 2.31 -18.08 -1.54
CA SER A 27 2.51 -19.06 -0.45
C SER A 27 1.19 -19.70 -0.03
N SER A 28 0.11 -18.93 0.05
CA SER A 28 -1.22 -19.43 0.44
C SER A 28 -1.87 -20.31 -0.63
N LEU A 29 -1.65 -20.01 -1.91
CA LEU A 29 -2.31 -20.70 -3.02
C LEU A 29 -1.42 -21.77 -3.68
N GLY A 30 -0.13 -21.84 -3.33
CA GLY A 30 0.84 -22.72 -3.97
C GLY A 30 1.14 -22.35 -5.42
N ARG A 31 0.77 -21.14 -5.87
CA ARG A 31 0.99 -20.69 -7.26
C ARG A 31 1.25 -19.20 -7.32
N ALA A 32 2.31 -18.81 -8.03
CA ALA A 32 2.63 -17.42 -8.31
C ALA A 32 1.90 -16.96 -9.59
N PRO A 33 1.03 -15.94 -9.52
CA PRO A 33 0.50 -15.30 -10.72
C PRO A 33 1.58 -14.43 -11.38
N ASP A 34 1.49 -14.29 -12.70
CA ASP A 34 2.33 -13.34 -13.43
C ASP A 34 2.10 -11.91 -12.92
N ALA A 35 3.15 -11.09 -12.97
CA ALA A 35 3.03 -9.68 -12.61
C ALA A 35 2.13 -8.95 -13.64
N PRO A 36 1.27 -8.02 -13.19
CA PRO A 36 0.47 -7.23 -14.11
C PRO A 36 1.38 -6.35 -14.98
N SER A 37 1.00 -6.14 -16.24
CA SER A 37 1.69 -5.20 -17.12
C SER A 37 1.33 -3.74 -16.80
N VAL A 38 0.07 -3.49 -16.43
CA VAL A 38 -0.50 -2.18 -16.13
C VAL A 38 -1.33 -2.24 -14.85
N VAL A 39 -1.32 -1.16 -14.07
CA VAL A 39 -2.08 -1.03 -12.82
C VAL A 39 -2.75 0.34 -12.72
N THR A 40 -3.87 0.39 -12.02
CA THR A 40 -4.50 1.66 -11.62
C THR A 40 -3.79 2.22 -10.38
N THR A 41 -3.42 3.48 -10.43
CA THR A 41 -2.69 4.17 -9.37
C THR A 41 -3.62 4.92 -8.42
N GLY A 42 -3.09 5.34 -7.27
CA GLY A 42 -3.81 6.20 -6.32
C GLY A 42 -4.26 7.55 -6.89
N CYS A 43 -3.59 8.05 -7.94
CA CYS A 43 -4.02 9.25 -8.66
C CYS A 43 -5.02 8.98 -9.80
N GLY A 44 -5.43 7.72 -10.00
CA GLY A 44 -6.42 7.33 -11.00
C GLY A 44 -5.87 7.05 -12.40
N LEU A 45 -4.57 7.26 -12.64
CA LEU A 45 -3.93 6.92 -13.91
C LEU A 45 -3.68 5.41 -14.02
N GLN A 46 -3.76 4.89 -15.25
CA GLN A 46 -3.25 3.57 -15.59
C GLN A 46 -1.82 3.69 -16.09
N VAL A 47 -0.88 3.04 -15.40
CA VAL A 47 0.55 3.11 -15.71
C VAL A 47 1.18 1.71 -15.74
N PRO A 48 2.31 1.51 -16.44
CA PRO A 48 3.05 0.26 -16.35
C PRO A 48 3.39 -0.08 -14.89
N TYR A 49 3.27 -1.35 -14.51
CA TYR A 49 3.56 -1.78 -13.14
C TYR A 49 4.96 -1.35 -12.65
N ALA A 50 5.95 -1.34 -13.56
CA ALA A 50 7.31 -0.89 -13.30
C ALA A 50 7.43 0.58 -12.87
N MET A 51 6.41 1.41 -13.15
CA MET A 51 6.34 2.83 -12.76
C MET A 51 5.68 3.02 -11.38
N THR A 52 5.53 1.95 -10.60
CA THR A 52 4.95 2.01 -9.26
C THR A 52 5.95 1.58 -8.18
N SER A 53 5.81 2.14 -6.98
CA SER A 53 6.59 1.71 -5.82
C SER A 53 5.75 1.83 -4.54
N PRO A 54 5.78 0.82 -3.65
CA PRO A 54 5.18 0.94 -2.32
C PRO A 54 6.06 1.75 -1.36
N ARG A 55 7.31 2.06 -1.74
CA ARG A 55 8.28 2.74 -0.87
C ARG A 55 8.10 4.26 -0.92
N PRO A 56 7.83 4.94 0.22
CA PRO A 56 7.58 6.38 0.25
C PRO A 56 8.68 7.21 -0.42
N GLU A 57 9.94 6.85 -0.25
CA GLU A 57 11.10 7.57 -0.78
C GLU A 57 11.21 7.53 -2.32
N SER A 58 10.60 6.53 -2.97
CA SER A 58 10.66 6.40 -4.43
C SER A 58 9.50 7.10 -5.13
N VAL A 59 8.42 7.43 -4.43
CA VAL A 59 7.18 7.96 -5.03
C VAL A 59 7.32 9.46 -5.24
N THR A 60 7.21 9.88 -6.51
CA THR A 60 7.35 11.28 -6.92
C THR A 60 6.01 11.92 -7.32
N CYS A 61 4.96 11.14 -7.59
CA CYS A 61 3.61 11.67 -7.84
C CYS A 61 2.97 12.15 -6.51
N LEU A 62 2.76 13.46 -6.35
CA LEU A 62 2.22 14.05 -5.11
C LEU A 62 0.83 13.51 -4.74
N THR A 63 -0.09 13.42 -5.70
CA THR A 63 -1.43 12.85 -5.46
C THR A 63 -1.35 11.39 -4.98
N CYS A 64 -0.41 10.60 -5.50
CA CYS A 64 -0.18 9.24 -5.01
C CYS A 64 0.39 9.22 -3.58
N ARG A 65 1.23 10.19 -3.21
CA ARG A 65 1.73 10.32 -1.83
C ARG A 65 0.60 10.64 -0.86
N GLU A 66 -0.25 11.60 -1.20
CA GLU A 66 -1.44 11.94 -0.40
C GLU A 66 -2.40 10.75 -0.27
N HIS A 67 -2.65 10.05 -1.38
CA HIS A 67 -3.44 8.82 -1.37
C HIS A 67 -2.85 7.79 -0.40
N ALA A 68 -1.56 7.46 -0.57
CA ALA A 68 -0.90 6.49 0.27
C ALA A 68 -0.86 6.89 1.75
N HIS A 69 -0.67 8.18 2.05
CA HIS A 69 -0.78 8.71 3.41
C HIS A 69 -2.15 8.40 4.02
N ARG A 70 -3.24 8.73 3.33
CA ARG A 70 -4.61 8.47 3.80
C ARG A 70 -4.91 6.98 3.97
N GLU A 71 -4.46 6.14 3.03
CA GLU A 71 -4.67 4.69 3.08
C GLU A 71 -4.00 4.06 4.30
N HIS A 72 -2.76 4.45 4.61
CA HIS A 72 -2.05 3.94 5.79
C HIS A 72 -2.69 4.39 7.11
N LEU A 73 -3.17 5.64 7.19
CA LEU A 73 -3.92 6.10 8.37
C LEU A 73 -5.23 5.32 8.53
N ARG A 74 -5.97 5.10 7.45
CA ARG A 74 -7.20 4.30 7.48
C ARG A 74 -6.94 2.86 7.93
N TYR A 75 -5.85 2.26 7.45
CA TYR A 75 -5.43 0.94 7.88
C TYR A 75 -5.10 0.90 9.38
N ALA A 76 -4.39 1.90 9.91
CA ALA A 76 -4.08 2.01 11.33
C ALA A 76 -5.35 2.02 12.20
N GLU A 77 -6.36 2.80 11.80
CA GLU A 77 -7.65 2.82 12.50
C GLU A 77 -8.40 1.48 12.39
N GLN A 78 -8.35 0.85 11.21
CA GLN A 78 -9.04 -0.42 10.98
C GLN A 78 -8.46 -1.54 11.84
N VAL A 79 -7.13 -1.64 11.93
CA VAL A 79 -6.47 -2.70 12.70
C VAL A 79 -6.66 -2.51 14.20
N GLU A 80 -6.66 -1.27 14.71
CA GLU A 80 -6.97 -0.99 16.12
C GLU A 80 -8.41 -1.38 16.48
N ARG A 81 -9.37 -1.06 15.61
CA ARG A 81 -10.76 -1.49 15.79
C ARG A 81 -10.88 -3.02 15.84
N LEU A 82 -10.19 -3.72 14.94
CA LEU A 82 -10.19 -5.18 14.90
C LEU A 82 -9.56 -5.80 16.16
N GLY A 83 -8.44 -5.27 16.63
CA GLY A 83 -7.76 -5.78 17.83
C GLY A 83 -8.56 -5.64 19.13
N GLY A 84 -9.57 -4.76 19.16
CA GLY A 84 -10.50 -4.61 20.28
C GLY A 84 -11.73 -5.53 20.23
N MET A 85 -11.93 -6.28 19.15
CA MET A 85 -13.11 -7.12 18.98
C MET A 85 -12.95 -8.50 19.66
N PRO A 86 -13.95 -8.97 20.42
CA PRO A 86 -13.96 -10.35 20.90
C PRO A 86 -13.86 -11.36 19.75
N GLY A 87 -12.98 -12.34 19.89
CA GLY A 87 -12.76 -13.35 18.85
C GLY A 87 -11.90 -12.89 17.67
N ALA A 88 -11.26 -11.71 17.76
CA ALA A 88 -10.33 -11.25 16.74
C ALA A 88 -9.13 -12.22 16.60
N PRO A 89 -8.67 -12.47 15.36
CA PRO A 89 -7.52 -13.33 15.09
C PRO A 89 -6.18 -12.68 15.46
N VAL A 90 -6.20 -11.39 15.84
CA VAL A 90 -5.02 -10.61 16.24
C VAL A 90 -5.20 -10.10 17.66
N THR A 91 -4.15 -10.17 18.45
CA THR A 91 -4.16 -9.60 19.81
C THR A 91 -4.15 -8.07 19.75
N GLY A 92 -4.64 -7.42 20.81
CA GLY A 92 -4.57 -5.96 20.91
C GLY A 92 -3.14 -5.40 20.82
N ALA A 93 -2.14 -6.13 21.31
CA ALA A 93 -0.73 -5.74 21.20
C ALA A 93 -0.24 -5.76 19.74
N GLN A 94 -0.55 -6.82 18.99
CA GLN A 94 -0.23 -6.92 17.56
C GLN A 94 -0.96 -5.84 16.74
N ALA A 95 -2.22 -5.57 17.06
CA ALA A 95 -2.98 -4.51 16.42
C ALA A 95 -2.36 -3.13 16.65
N ALA A 96 -1.96 -2.83 17.90
CA ALA A 96 -1.30 -1.57 18.24
C ALA A 96 0.06 -1.43 17.54
N GLU A 97 0.82 -2.51 17.41
CA GLU A 97 2.09 -2.53 16.67
C GLU A 97 1.88 -2.23 15.19
N ALA A 98 0.94 -2.92 14.54
CA ALA A 98 0.60 -2.70 13.14
C ALA A 98 0.12 -1.26 12.88
N ALA A 99 -0.69 -0.70 13.80
CA ALA A 99 -1.15 0.69 13.70
C ALA A 99 -0.03 1.71 13.85
N ARG A 100 0.92 1.49 14.79
CA ARG A 100 2.11 2.36 14.91
C ARG A 100 2.95 2.33 13.64
N TRP A 101 3.25 1.14 13.12
CA TRP A 101 3.97 0.99 11.87
C TRP A 101 3.29 1.74 10.73
N ALA A 102 1.97 1.57 10.57
CA ALA A 102 1.21 2.21 9.50
C ALA A 102 1.23 3.74 9.61
N ARG A 103 1.10 4.30 10.83
CA ARG A 103 1.23 5.75 11.06
C ARG A 103 2.62 6.26 10.72
N ASP A 104 3.68 5.52 11.03
CA ASP A 104 5.04 5.93 10.71
C ASP A 104 5.31 5.91 9.20
N VAL A 105 4.76 4.93 8.48
CA VAL A 105 4.79 4.93 7.02
C VAL A 105 3.96 6.10 6.45
N ALA A 106 2.78 6.37 6.98
CA ALA A 106 1.96 7.51 6.57
C ALA A 106 2.73 8.84 6.67
N LYS A 107 3.44 9.08 7.79
CA LYS A 107 4.27 10.30 7.98
C LYS A 107 5.35 10.43 6.89
N ARG A 108 5.94 9.31 6.45
CA ARG A 108 6.95 9.33 5.38
C ARG A 108 6.37 9.70 4.02
N PHE A 109 5.09 9.46 3.79
CA PHE A 109 4.40 9.93 2.59
C PHE A 109 4.09 11.43 2.63
N SER A 110 3.85 12.03 3.79
CA SER A 110 3.57 13.48 3.92
C SER A 110 4.80 14.38 3.94
N GLY A 111 6.01 13.85 4.16
CA GLY A 111 7.22 14.64 4.42
C GLY A 111 8.02 15.12 3.21
N ARG A 112 7.40 15.47 2.08
CA ARG A 112 8.15 15.96 0.90
C ARG A 112 7.38 16.98 0.10
#